data_AF-A0A8T7EVI8-F1
#
_entry.id   AF-A0A8T7EVI8-F1
#
_cell.length_a   1.000
_cell.length_b   1.000
_cell.length_c   1.000
_cell.angle_alpha   90.00
_cell.angle_beta   90.00
_cell.angle_gamma   90.00
#
_symmetry.space_group_name_H-M   'P 1'
#
loop_
_entity.id
_entity.type
_entity.pdbx_description
1 polymer ?
#
loop_
_entity_poly.entity_id
_entity_poly.type
_entity_poly.pdbx_seq_one_letter_code
_entity_poly.pdbx_strand_id
1 'polypeptide(L)' 'MPDLLDLTLTLRPTHRDTIPGWLGRAARALLLHSIEAVHPDLSRILHDLHGDKPFTASTLLGAPARELR' A
#
# COMPACT_ATOMS: atom_id res chain seq x y z
N MET A 1 13.65 19.61 9.03
CA MET A 1 13.23 18.82 7.86
C MET A 1 12.39 17.67 8.39
N PRO A 2 11.25 17.32 7.80
CA PRO A 2 10.53 16.13 8.22
C PRO A 2 11.38 14.89 7.90
N ASP A 3 11.43 13.95 8.83
CA ASP A 3 12.10 12.67 8.61
C ASP A 3 11.25 11.83 7.64
N LEU A 4 11.89 11.28 6.61
CA LEU A 4 11.25 10.42 5.61
C LEU A 4 11.57 8.96 5.91
N LEU A 5 10.53 8.12 6.02
CA LEU A 5 10.67 6.67 6.08
C LEU A 5 10.48 6.09 4.68
N ASP A 6 11.48 5.33 4.21
CA ASP A 6 11.37 4.47 3.03
C ASP A 6 11.46 2.99 3.48
N LEU A 7 10.50 2.18 3.03
CA LEU A 7 10.39 0.77 3.40
C LEU A 7 10.10 -0.07 2.16
N THR A 8 11.01 -0.98 1.84
CA THR A 8 10.81 -1.99 0.80
C THR A 8 10.53 -3.35 1.41
N LEU A 9 9.35 -3.90 1.10
CA LEU A 9 8.95 -5.25 1.53
C LEU A 9 9.20 -6.25 0.40
N THR A 10 10.14 -7.18 0.62
CA THR A 10 10.35 -8.29 -0.32
C THR A 10 9.39 -9.43 0.02
N LEU A 11 8.46 -9.70 -0.90
CA LEU A 11 7.42 -10.72 -0.70
C LEU A 11 7.80 -12.03 -1.37
N ARG A 12 7.47 -13.16 -0.72
CA ARG A 12 7.57 -14.50 -1.30
C ARG A 12 6.16 -15.03 -1.61
N PRO A 13 5.82 -15.30 -2.88
CA PRO A 13 4.56 -15.95 -3.22
C PRO A 13 4.49 -17.34 -2.57
N THR A 14 3.38 -17.66 -1.90
CA THR A 14 3.15 -18.97 -1.28
C THR A 14 2.38 -19.94 -2.18
N HIS A 15 1.73 -19.41 -3.22
CA HIS A 15 0.98 -20.15 -4.22
C HIS A 15 0.96 -19.36 -5.53
N ARG A 16 0.48 -20.00 -6.60
CA ARG A 16 0.29 -19.33 -7.90
C ARG A 16 -1.12 -18.77 -7.96
N ASP A 17 -1.23 -17.50 -8.33
CA ASP A 17 -2.51 -16.84 -8.57
C ASP A 17 -2.35 -15.73 -9.63
N THR A 18 -3.48 -15.22 -10.10
CA THR A 18 -3.53 -14.05 -10.99
C THR A 18 -3.40 -12.78 -10.18
N ILE A 19 -2.50 -11.90 -10.63
CA ILE A 19 -2.20 -10.65 -9.94
C ILE A 19 -3.05 -9.55 -10.57
N PRO A 20 -4.03 -8.98 -9.85
CA PRO A 20 -4.92 -7.99 -10.41
C PRO A 20 -4.19 -6.68 -10.72
N GLY A 21 -4.61 -6.00 -11.80
CA GLY A 21 -4.03 -4.71 -12.20
C GLY A 21 -4.21 -3.56 -11.19
N TRP A 22 -5.16 -3.66 -10.26
CA TRP A 22 -5.50 -2.60 -9.30
C TRP A 22 -4.78 -2.71 -7.95
N LEU A 23 -3.65 -3.44 -7.87
CA LEU A 23 -2.92 -3.62 -6.62
C LEU A 23 -2.41 -2.33 -5.98
N GLY A 24 -2.26 -1.22 -6.72
CA GLY A 24 -1.89 0.06 -6.11
C GLY A 24 -2.90 0.53 -5.05
N ARG A 25 -4.20 0.34 -5.28
CA ARG A 25 -5.24 0.66 -4.27
C ARG A 25 -5.16 -0.30 -3.08
N ALA A 26 -4.91 -1.59 -3.36
CA ALA A 26 -4.77 -2.61 -2.32
C ALA A 26 -3.53 -2.37 -1.44
N ALA A 27 -2.40 -1.97 -2.04
CA ALA A 27 -1.16 -1.64 -1.31
C ALA A 27 -1.36 -0.44 -0.38
N ARG A 28 -2.05 0.60 -0.86
CA ARG A 28 -2.43 1.76 -0.03
C ARG A 28 -3.35 1.37 1.13
N ALA A 29 -4.36 0.54 0.87
CA ALA A 29 -5.26 0.04 1.91
C ALA A 29 -4.50 -0.80 2.94
N LEU A 30 -3.58 -1.66 2.50
CA LEU A 30 -2.73 -2.47 3.38
C LEU A 30 -1.84 -1.62 4.28
N LEU A 31 -1.25 -0.54 3.74
CA LEU A 31 -0.48 0.42 4.53
C LEU A 31 -1.34 1.05 5.64
N LEU A 32 -2.51 1.61 5.28
CA LEU A 32 -3.41 2.22 6.26
C LEU A 32 -3.92 1.23 7.30
N HIS A 33 -4.23 0.00 6.88
CA HIS A 33 -4.62 -1.08 7.79
C HIS A 33 -3.50 -1.46 8.76
N SER A 34 -2.26 -1.50 8.28
CA SER A 34 -1.08 -1.77 9.14
C SER A 34 -0.84 -0.64 10.14
N ILE A 35 -1.03 0.62 9.73
CA ILE A 35 -0.96 1.78 10.62
C ILE A 35 -2.09 1.74 11.64
N GLU A 36 -3.32 1.40 11.22
CA GLU A 36 -4.49 1.32 12.10
C GLU A 36 -4.26 0.33 13.25
N ALA A 37 -3.62 -0.81 12.99
CA ALA A 37 -3.31 -1.82 14.00
C ALA A 37 -2.40 -1.31 15.14
N VAL A 38 -1.62 -0.24 14.91
CA VAL A 38 -0.69 0.34 15.90
C VAL A 38 -1.14 1.72 16.39
N HIS A 39 -1.75 2.52 15.50
CA HIS A 39 -2.17 3.89 15.74
C HIS A 39 -3.46 4.23 14.95
N PRO A 40 -4.65 3.86 15.48
CA PRO A 40 -5.93 4.03 14.79
C PRO A 40 -6.24 5.47 14.36
N ASP A 41 -6.00 6.43 15.25
CA ASP A 41 -6.27 7.86 14.96
C ASP A 41 -5.44 8.40 13.80
N LEU A 42 -4.17 7.98 13.70
CA LEU A 42 -3.29 8.38 12.61
C LEU A 42 -3.78 7.81 11.28
N SER A 43 -4.19 6.54 11.27
CA SER A 43 -4.75 5.92 10.06
C SER A 43 -5.98 6.67 9.56
N ARG A 44 -6.91 7.04 10.46
CA ARG A 44 -8.08 7.84 10.12
C ARG A 44 -7.71 9.22 9.56
N ILE A 45 -6.80 9.95 10.21
CA ILE A 45 -6.31 11.25 9.71
C ILE A 45 -5.72 11.11 8.31
N LEU A 46 -4.85 10.11 8.10
CA LEU A 46 -4.23 9.86 6.80
C LEU A 46 -5.24 9.41 5.73
N HIS A 47 -6.30 8.69 6.13
CA HIS A 47 -7.36 8.27 5.24
C HIS A 47 -8.19 9.48 4.76
N ASP A 48 -8.61 10.32 5.69
CA ASP A 48 -9.55 11.43 5.45
C ASP A 48 -8.87 12.68 4.86
N LEU A 49 -7.53 12.76 4.93
CA LEU A 49 -6.78 13.86 4.35
C LEU A 49 -7.09 14.03 2.85
N HIS A 50 -7.52 15.23 2.49
CA HIS A 50 -7.76 15.64 1.10
C HIS A 50 -6.49 16.22 0.47
N GLY A 51 -6.38 16.11 -0.85
CA GLY A 51 -5.21 16.60 -1.60
C GLY A 51 -4.02 15.64 -1.52
N ASP A 52 -2.82 16.20 -1.53
CA ASP A 52 -1.57 15.43 -1.53
C ASP A 52 -1.35 14.77 -0.17
N LYS A 53 -1.23 13.44 -0.20
CA LYS A 53 -0.97 12.68 1.02
C LYS A 53 0.53 12.68 1.33
N PRO A 54 0.94 12.72 2.61
CA PRO A 54 2.34 12.72 3.02
C PRO A 54 2.97 11.32 2.93
N PHE A 55 2.47 10.46 2.05
CA PHE A 55 2.98 9.12 1.84
C PHE A 55 2.64 8.65 0.43
N THR A 56 3.45 7.73 -0.09
CA THR A 56 3.18 6.98 -1.31
C THR A 56 3.28 5.49 -1.01
N ALA A 57 2.62 4.68 -1.83
CA ALA A 57 2.76 3.23 -1.80
C ALA A 57 2.89 2.75 -3.25
N SER A 58 3.95 2.02 -3.55
CA SER A 58 4.11 1.40 -4.85
C SER A 58 3.11 0.24 -5.01
N THR A 59 2.79 -0.08 -6.26
CA THR A 59 2.16 -1.36 -6.58
C THR A 59 3.18 -2.50 -6.38
N LEU A 60 2.73 -3.76 -6.47
CA LEU A 60 3.63 -4.91 -6.46
C LEU A 60 4.61 -4.83 -7.63
N LEU A 61 5.90 -4.67 -7.31
CA LEU A 61 6.97 -4.55 -8.30
C LEU A 61 7.45 -5.92 -8.78
N GLY A 62 7.84 -6.01 -10.05
CA GLY A 62 8.41 -7.23 -10.63
C GLY A 62 7.40 -8.34 -10.93
N ALA A 63 6.10 -8.09 -10.76
CA ALA A 63 5.05 -9.04 -11.06
C ALA A 63 4.25 -8.62 -12.32
N PRO A 64 3.95 -9.54 -13.26
CA PRO A 64 3.15 -9.21 -14.42
C PRO A 64 1.70 -8.98 -13.98
N ALA A 65 1.31 -7.71 -13.85
CA ALA A 65 -0.08 -7.35 -13.62
C ALA A 65 -0.93 -7.83 -14.79
N ARG A 66 -2.02 -8.54 -14.51
CA ARG A 66 -3.05 -8.87 -15.50
C ARG A 66 -4.36 -8.20 -15.08
N GLU A 67 -4.97 -7.46 -16.00
CA GLU A 67 -6.36 -7.05 -15.82
C GLU A 67 -7.24 -8.29 -15.90
N LEU A 68 -8.08 -8.49 -14.88
CA LEU A 68 -9.19 -9.43 -14.95
C LEU A 68 -10.21 -8.79 -15.91
N ARG A 69 -10.28 -9.31 -17.14
CA ARG A 69 -11.29 -8.92 -18.14
C ARG A 69 -12.64 -9.54 -17.81
#